data_AF-A0A955PKP3-F1
#
_entry.id   AF-A0A955PKP3-F1
#
_cell.length_a   1.000
_cell.length_b   1.000
_cell.length_c   1.000
_cell.angle_alpha   90.00
_cell.angle_beta   90.00
_cell.angle_gamma   90.00
#
_symmetry.space_group_name_H-M   'P 1'
#
loop_
_entity.id
_entity.type
_entity.pdbx_description
1 polymer ?
#
loop_
_entity_poly.entity_id
_entity_poly.type
_entity_poly.pdbx_seq_one_letter_code
_entity_poly.pdbx_strand_id
1 'polypeptide(L)'
;FISGTDPDLLSTGIKRAYGVECQRAFFNEPLELKGKEPCIALIKYALMVDHYVTVLSVTDKEIVVGDPLTGRRVFSHIDFEKIWRKNAILLHRI
;
A
#
# COMPACT_ATOMS: atom_id res chain seq x y z
N PHE A 1 4.40 -15.92 -4.23
CA PHE A 1 3.00 -16.36 -4.24
C PHE A 1 2.20 -15.28 -3.54
N ILE A 2 1.28 -14.63 -4.25
CA ILE A 2 0.34 -13.68 -3.64
C ILE A 2 -0.90 -14.48 -3.27
N SER A 3 -1.30 -14.46 -1.99
CA SER A 3 -2.61 -14.97 -1.59
C SER A 3 -3.48 -13.76 -1.27
N GLY A 4 -4.47 -13.49 -2.12
CA GLY A 4 -5.34 -12.31 -2.05
C GLY A 4 -5.78 -11.84 -3.42
N THR A 5 -6.44 -10.68 -3.49
CA THR A 5 -6.77 -10.01 -4.75
C THR A 5 -5.49 -9.59 -5.46
N ASP A 6 -5.34 -9.96 -6.73
CA ASP A 6 -4.21 -9.52 -7.54
C ASP A 6 -4.18 -7.96 -7.65
N PRO A 7 -3.01 -7.30 -7.52
CA PRO A 7 -2.92 -5.84 -7.54
C PRO A 7 -3.42 -5.19 -8.83
N ASP A 8 -3.27 -5.85 -9.97
CA ASP A 8 -3.69 -5.31 -11.27
C ASP A 8 -5.23 -5.45 -11.43
N LEU A 9 -5.79 -6.55 -10.92
CA LEU A 9 -7.25 -6.72 -10.82
C LEU A 9 -7.87 -5.71 -9.84
N LEU A 10 -7.22 -5.46 -8.69
CA LEU A 10 -7.68 -4.45 -7.74
C LEU A 10 -7.65 -3.05 -8.36
N SER A 11 -6.56 -2.68 -9.04
CA SER A 11 -6.43 -1.39 -9.74
C SER A 11 -7.55 -1.20 -10.78
N THR A 12 -7.83 -2.24 -11.57
CA THR A 12 -8.93 -2.25 -12.55
C THR A 12 -10.29 -2.09 -11.87
N GLY A 13 -10.51 -2.78 -10.75
CA GLY A 13 -11.73 -2.69 -9.96
C GLY A 13 -11.98 -1.28 -9.41
N ILE A 14 -10.95 -0.64 -8.84
CA ILE A 14 -11.03 0.74 -8.32
C ILE A 14 -11.36 1.72 -9.44
N LYS A 15 -10.67 1.62 -10.59
CA LYS A 15 -10.94 2.47 -11.75
C LYS A 15 -12.39 2.34 -12.22
N ARG A 16 -12.90 1.11 -12.33
CA ARG A 16 -14.28 0.86 -12.76
C ARG A 16 -15.32 1.37 -11.75
N ALA A 17 -15.07 1.19 -10.45
CA ALA A 17 -16.03 1.54 -9.41
C ALA A 17 -16.08 3.05 -9.13
N TYR A 18 -14.94 3.73 -9.21
CA TYR A 18 -14.82 5.12 -8.74
C TYR A 18 -14.37 6.11 -9.83
N GLY A 19 -14.02 5.65 -11.04
CA GLY A 19 -13.55 6.53 -12.12
C GLY A 19 -12.19 7.17 -11.84
N VAL A 20 -11.37 6.56 -10.98
CA VAL A 20 -10.04 7.07 -10.58
C VAL A 20 -8.95 6.32 -11.35
N GLU A 21 -7.98 7.03 -11.90
CA GLU A 21 -6.82 6.39 -12.53
C GLU A 21 -5.95 5.75 -11.45
N CYS A 22 -5.61 4.47 -11.65
CA CYS A 22 -4.86 3.67 -10.69
C CYS A 22 -3.67 3.04 -11.40
N GLN A 23 -2.48 3.16 -10.79
CA GLN A 23 -1.27 2.56 -11.33
C GLN A 23 -0.55 1.75 -10.25
N ARG A 24 -0.24 0.50 -10.58
CA ARG A 24 0.68 -0.31 -9.79
C ARG A 24 2.12 0.19 -9.98
N ALA A 25 2.83 0.38 -8.88
CA ALA A 25 4.24 0.74 -8.86
C ALA A 25 5.03 -0.15 -7.90
N PHE A 26 6.31 -0.32 -8.19
CA PHE A 26 7.28 -1.00 -7.32
C PHE A 26 8.33 0.01 -6.86
N PHE A 27 8.80 -0.19 -5.64
CA PHE A 27 9.75 0.70 -4.97
C PHE A 27 10.78 -0.14 -4.22
N ASN A 28 11.96 0.41 -3.98
CA ASN A 28 13.02 -0.29 -3.27
C ASN A 28 12.96 -0.04 -1.76
N GLU A 29 12.64 1.19 -1.37
CA GLU A 29 12.59 1.64 0.03
C GLU A 29 11.27 2.32 0.39
N PRO A 30 10.81 2.24 1.65
CA PRO A 30 9.55 2.87 2.05
C PRO A 30 9.53 4.40 1.91
N LEU A 31 10.68 5.06 2.01
CA LEU A 31 10.78 6.52 1.88
C LEU A 31 10.39 7.01 0.49
N GLU A 32 10.50 6.17 -0.55
CA GLU A 32 10.02 6.49 -1.90
C GLU A 32 8.50 6.69 -1.96
N LEU A 33 7.73 6.22 -0.97
CA LEU A 33 6.29 6.49 -0.88
C LEU A 33 5.96 7.91 -0.40
N LYS A 34 6.93 8.64 0.13
CA LYS A 34 6.76 10.04 0.55
C LYS A 34 6.39 10.92 -0.66
N GLY A 35 5.31 11.68 -0.52
CA GLY A 35 4.71 12.49 -1.58
C GLY A 35 3.82 11.70 -2.55
N LYS A 36 3.53 10.42 -2.26
CA LYS A 36 2.64 9.56 -3.07
C LYS A 36 1.39 9.11 -2.29
N GLU A 37 1.25 9.59 -1.05
CA GLU A 37 0.10 9.33 -0.20
C GLU A 37 -1.12 10.18 -0.63
N PRO A 38 -2.36 9.67 -0.49
CA PRO A 38 -2.67 8.31 -0.07
C PRO A 38 -2.42 7.30 -1.20
N CYS A 39 -1.80 6.17 -0.86
CA CYS A 39 -1.65 5.03 -1.77
C CYS A 39 -1.98 3.72 -1.04
N ILE A 40 -2.26 2.65 -1.79
CA ILE A 40 -2.56 1.34 -1.22
C ILE A 40 -1.31 0.48 -1.30
N ALA A 41 -0.78 0.03 -0.17
CA ALA A 41 0.39 -0.85 -0.11
C ALA A 41 -0.02 -2.30 0.18
N LEU A 42 0.72 -3.23 -0.43
CA LEU A 42 0.59 -4.67 -0.16
C LEU A 42 1.62 -5.10 0.88
N ILE A 43 1.17 -5.59 2.04
CA ILE A 43 2.03 -6.09 3.12
C ILE A 43 1.81 -7.58 3.33
N LYS A 44 2.82 -8.26 3.87
CA LYS A 44 2.74 -9.62 4.40
C LYS A 44 2.14 -9.55 5.80
N TYR A 45 0.89 -9.97 5.96
CA TYR A 45 0.21 -9.98 7.25
C TYR A 45 0.56 -11.24 8.07
N ALA A 46 0.60 -12.40 7.43
CA ALA A 46 0.98 -13.66 8.05
C ALA A 46 1.78 -14.53 7.07
N LEU A 47 2.16 -15.75 7.48
CA LEU A 47 2.79 -16.70 6.56
C LEU A 47 1.83 -16.96 5.38
N MET A 48 2.29 -16.63 4.16
CA MET A 48 1.54 -16.75 2.90
C MET A 48 0.30 -15.86 2.75
N VAL A 49 -0.05 -14.98 3.70
CA VAL A 49 -1.22 -14.09 3.58
C VAL A 49 -0.76 -12.67 3.31
N ASP A 50 -1.14 -12.15 2.14
CA ASP A 50 -0.96 -10.73 1.81
C ASP A 50 -2.19 -9.92 2.22
N HIS A 51 -1.97 -8.66 2.56
CA HIS A 51 -2.99 -7.75 3.07
C HIS A 51 -2.78 -6.35 2.50
N TYR A 52 -3.87 -5.70 2.13
CA TYR A 52 -3.85 -4.33 1.64
C TYR A 52 -4.05 -3.36 2.79
N VAL A 53 -3.17 -2.37 2.88
CA VAL A 53 -3.28 -1.24 3.80
C VAL A 53 -3.17 0.07 3.02
N THR A 54 -3.79 1.14 3.49
CA THR A 54 -3.62 2.46 2.90
C THR A 54 -2.47 3.18 3.60
N VAL A 55 -1.43 3.59 2.87
CA VAL A 55 -0.42 4.51 3.41
C VAL A 55 -1.03 5.91 3.44
N LEU A 56 -1.13 6.47 4.64
CA LEU A 56 -1.77 7.76 4.91
C LEU A 56 -0.74 8.89 5.03
N SER A 57 0.45 8.61 5.55
CA SER A 57 1.55 9.57 5.65
C SER A 57 2.88 8.86 5.84
N VAL A 58 3.92 9.39 5.21
CA VAL A 58 5.33 9.00 5.35
C VAL A 58 6.09 10.23 5.79
N THR A 59 6.75 10.10 6.94
CA THR A 59 7.66 11.12 7.48
C THR A 59 9.08 10.55 7.50
N ASP A 60 10.05 11.35 7.94
CA ASP A 60 11.44 10.87 8.08
C ASP A 60 11.59 9.85 9.22
N LYS A 61 10.58 9.69 10.09
CA LYS A 61 10.62 8.80 11.25
C LYS A 61 9.70 7.59 11.11
N GLU A 62 8.52 7.80 10.55
CA GLU A 62 7.44 6.82 10.61
C GLU A 62 6.58 6.81 9.36
N ILE A 63 5.88 5.69 9.19
CA ILE A 63 4.86 5.45 8.18
C ILE A 63 3.56 5.17 8.90
N VAL A 64 2.57 6.03 8.63
CA VAL A 64 1.21 5.89 9.14
C VAL A 64 0.38 5.18 8.08
N VAL A 65 -0.27 4.10 8.47
CA VAL A 65 -1.17 3.34 7.58
C VAL A 65 -2.57 3.21 8.18
N GLY A 66 -3.58 3.18 7.31
CA GLY A 66 -4.92 2.72 7.60
C GLY A 66 -5.03 1.25 7.25
N ASP A 67 -5.13 0.40 8.26
CA ASP A 67 -5.39 -1.02 8.13
C ASP A 67 -6.91 -1.25 8.17
N PRO A 68 -7.54 -1.84 7.14
CA PRO A 68 -8.98 -2.04 7.13
C PRO A 68 -9.49 -2.96 8.25
N LEU A 69 -8.61 -3.79 8.84
CA LEU A 69 -8.96 -4.68 9.94
C LEU A 69 -8.79 -4.03 11.31
N THR A 70 -7.73 -3.24 11.50
CA THR A 70 -7.30 -2.77 12.83
C THR A 70 -7.28 -1.24 12.98
N GLY A 71 -7.63 -0.51 11.93
CA GLY A 71 -7.66 0.95 11.92
C GLY A 71 -6.27 1.57 11.72
N ARG A 72 -6.02 2.70 12.37
CA ARG A 72 -4.76 3.45 12.19
C ARG A 72 -3.59 2.73 12.88
N ARG A 73 -2.51 2.50 12.14
CA ARG A 73 -1.26 1.92 12.63
C ARG A 73 -0.07 2.80 12.25
N VAL A 74 1.00 2.70 13.03
CA VAL A 74 2.25 3.44 12.83
C VAL A 74 3.39 2.43 12.82
N PHE A 75 4.27 2.56 11.84
CA PHE A 75 5.45 1.72 11.67
C PHE A 75 6.71 2.58 11.60
N SER A 76 7.82 2.05 12.12
CA SER A 76 9.14 2.54 11.68
C SER A 76 9.36 2.15 10.22
N HIS A 77 10.26 2.86 9.52
CA HIS A 77 10.66 2.49 8.15
C HIS A 77 11.16 1.04 8.08
N ILE A 78 12.00 0.64 9.05
CA ILE A 78 12.58 -0.70 9.13
C ILE A 78 11.50 -1.76 9.29
N ASP A 79 10.50 -1.53 10.15
CA ASP A 79 9.47 -2.54 10.41
C ASP A 79 8.47 -2.64 9.27
N PHE A 80 8.16 -1.52 8.62
CA PHE A 80 7.35 -1.54 7.41
C PHE A 80 8.06 -2.26 6.27
N GLU A 81 9.35 -1.99 6.04
CA GLU A 81 10.14 -2.62 4.98
C GLU A 81 10.17 -4.15 5.10
N LYS A 82 10.29 -4.69 6.32
CA LYS A 82 10.30 -6.14 6.57
C LYS A 82 9.01 -6.85 6.12
N ILE A 83 7.87 -6.16 6.18
CA ILE A 83 6.57 -6.73 5.86
C ILE A 83 6.06 -6.28 4.50
N TRP A 84 6.53 -5.16 3.97
CA TRP A 84 6.05 -4.61 2.73
C TRP A 84 6.53 -5.42 1.52
N ARG A 85 5.62 -5.68 0.57
CA ARG A 85 5.92 -6.42 -0.66
C ARG A 85 6.55 -5.55 -1.75
N LYS A 86 7.08 -4.38 -1.38
CA LYS A 86 7.68 -3.40 -2.32
C LYS A 86 6.71 -2.95 -3.42
N ASN A 87 5.42 -3.07 -3.14
CA ASN A 87 4.36 -2.83 -4.10
C ASN A 87 3.32 -1.85 -3.53
N ALA A 88 2.95 -0.87 -4.33
CA ALA A 88 1.83 0.00 -4.04
C ALA A 88 0.97 0.25 -5.29
N ILE A 89 -0.29 0.60 -5.06
CA ILE A 89 -1.23 1.11 -6.04
C ILE A 89 -1.37 2.60 -5.76
N LEU A 90 -0.92 3.40 -6.72
CA LEU A 90 -1.03 4.86 -6.71
C LEU A 90 -2.39 5.26 -7.28
N LEU A 91 -3.02 6.23 -6.62
CA LEU A 91 -4.30 6.79 -7.02
C LEU A 91 -4.04 8.18 -7.60
N HIS A 92 -4.50 8.43 -8.82
CA HIS A 92 -4.38 9.73 -9.47
C HIS A 92 -5.76 10.39 -9.56
N ARG A 93 -5.87 11.58 -8.97
CA ARG A 93 -7.04 12.43 -9.19
C ARG A 93 -6.98 12.96 -10.63
N ILE A 94 -8.07 12.77 -11.35
CA ILE A 94 -8.31 13.37 -12.68
C ILE A 94 -8.72 14.83 -12.49
#